data_AF-A0A7X3LDY5-F1
#
_entry.id   AF-A0A7X3LDY5-F1
#
_cell.length_a   1.000
_cell.length_b   1.000
_cell.length_c   1.000
_cell.angle_alpha   90.00
_cell.angle_beta   90.00
_cell.angle_gamma   90.00
#
_symmetry.space_group_name_H-M   'P 1'
#
loop_
_entity.id
_entity.type
_entity.pdbx_description
1 polymer ?
#
loop_
_entity_poly.entity_id
_entity_poly.type
_entity_poly.pdbx_seq_one_letter_code
_entity_poly.pdbx_strand_id
1 'polypeptide(L)'
;MALHDTVQSILDAPSWAQRIAQIRLVPHRHGTGEHGTIYAAVARKLYMPHLAPDFAYIHTSTFYDPPHFFEAYDEADRLTDRFTKVAEADLARAITECPRTLLVFRTLLGLTKDEFAHASLLAAATTDVRPLSSSQIDNMERSDVAPRAMTTRARAQAEIAAKTIAMTMNHELFGEAPPGLRSKQQKPDTQNGWKTVSEFASDGVPLKIFLHQRHYGGAFRQVLDATSTQRGNLIEDAVEDLFTENRIPFIRTGSHNQAEIAERFEVKVTPAPDFVVFDRADDSLKAMLECKGTNNGGTARDKALRFVSLRSEATRLNGVPLIGVLGGIGWARINDALAPVVRDTEGRVFTLSTLTDMLQVQPFPSLIGTADP
;
A
#
# COMPACT_ATOMS: atom_id res chain seq x y z
N MET A 1 9.97 16.08 42.28
CA MET A 1 10.97 16.05 41.19
C MET A 1 10.57 17.09 40.18
N ALA A 2 11.47 17.94 39.69
CA ALA A 2 11.08 18.96 38.73
C ALA A 2 10.76 18.31 37.37
N LEU A 3 9.89 18.92 36.55
CA LEU A 3 9.54 18.39 35.22
C LEU A 3 10.79 18.15 34.36
N HIS A 4 11.76 19.06 34.45
CA HIS A 4 13.03 18.97 33.71
C HIS A 4 13.81 17.71 34.08
N ASP A 5 13.96 17.42 35.38
CA ASP A 5 14.67 16.24 35.88
C ASP A 5 14.03 14.94 35.39
N THR A 6 12.68 14.90 35.33
CA THR A 6 11.92 13.75 34.82
C THR A 6 12.12 13.53 33.35
N VAL A 7 12.08 14.60 32.55
CA VAL A 7 12.37 14.49 31.12
C VAL A 7 13.79 14.00 30.92
N GLN A 8 14.77 14.61 31.60
CA GLN A 8 16.18 14.28 31.45
C GLN A 8 16.46 12.83 31.85
N SER A 9 15.86 12.30 32.93
CA SER A 9 16.05 10.91 33.33
C SER A 9 15.47 9.90 32.32
N ILE A 10 14.42 10.27 31.58
CA ILE A 10 13.88 9.46 30.47
C ILE A 10 14.81 9.51 29.26
N LEU A 11 15.36 10.69 28.94
CA LEU A 11 16.28 10.88 27.81
C LEU A 11 17.60 10.12 28.02
N ASP A 12 18.16 10.21 29.22
CA ASP A 12 19.45 9.63 29.58
C ASP A 12 19.37 8.14 29.94
N ALA A 13 18.18 7.54 29.87
CA ALA A 13 18.00 6.13 30.17
C ALA A 13 18.86 5.26 29.21
N PRO A 14 19.83 4.48 29.71
CA PRO A 14 20.80 3.74 28.89
C PRO A 14 20.21 2.51 28.20
N SER A 15 18.95 2.15 28.50
CA SER A 15 18.27 1.03 27.85
C SER A 15 16.77 1.29 27.73
N TRP A 16 16.12 0.58 26.81
CA TRP A 16 14.67 0.59 26.66
C TRP A 16 13.93 0.21 27.93
N ALA A 17 14.38 -0.83 28.64
CA ALA A 17 13.76 -1.26 29.89
C ALA A 17 13.77 -0.16 30.95
N GLN A 18 14.91 0.53 31.11
CA GLN A 18 15.02 1.65 32.04
C GLN A 18 14.19 2.85 31.59
N ARG A 19 14.17 3.15 30.29
CA ARG A 19 13.35 4.24 29.72
C ARG A 19 11.86 4.01 29.99
N ILE A 20 11.36 2.81 29.68
CA ILE A 20 9.97 2.41 29.94
C ILE A 20 9.66 2.53 31.44
N ALA A 21 10.56 2.07 32.30
CA ALA A 21 10.39 2.20 33.76
C ALA A 21 10.29 3.66 34.20
N GLN A 22 11.12 4.57 33.66
CA GLN A 22 11.02 6.01 33.96
C GLN A 22 9.71 6.61 33.46
N ILE A 23 9.26 6.23 32.25
CA ILE A 23 7.98 6.68 31.69
C ILE A 23 6.80 6.22 32.55
N ARG A 24 6.80 4.97 33.02
CA ARG A 24 5.77 4.41 33.93
C ARG A 24 5.68 5.16 35.26
N LEU A 25 6.76 5.79 35.71
CA LEU A 25 6.79 6.55 36.96
C LEU A 25 6.21 7.97 36.82
N VAL A 26 5.97 8.47 35.61
CA VAL A 26 5.42 9.82 35.38
C VAL A 26 4.08 10.03 36.11
N PRO A 27 3.07 9.14 36.02
CA PRO A 27 1.82 9.29 36.75
C PRO A 27 1.96 9.26 38.28
N HIS A 28 3.00 8.61 38.79
CA HIS A 28 3.27 8.51 40.23
C HIS A 28 4.03 9.73 40.78
N ARG A 29 4.81 10.40 39.94
CA ARG A 29 5.69 11.52 40.34
C ARG A 29 5.08 12.90 40.08
N HIS A 30 4.06 12.99 39.23
CA HIS A 30 3.51 14.24 38.71
C HIS A 30 1.99 14.27 38.70
N GLY A 31 1.43 15.45 38.91
CA GLY A 31 -0.01 15.69 38.73
C GLY A 31 -0.43 15.57 37.27
N THR A 32 -1.70 15.21 37.02
CA THR A 32 -2.24 15.00 35.67
C THR A 32 -2.06 16.21 34.73
N GLY A 33 -2.08 17.43 35.27
CA GLY A 33 -1.82 18.66 34.52
C GLY A 33 -0.40 18.79 33.96
N GLU A 34 0.58 18.07 34.51
CA GLU A 34 1.99 18.12 34.10
C GLU A 34 2.33 17.03 33.06
N HIS A 35 1.52 15.97 32.97
CA HIS A 35 1.79 14.80 32.13
C HIS A 35 1.94 15.17 30.66
N GLY A 36 1.04 16.02 30.14
CA GLY A 36 1.08 16.45 28.74
C GLY A 36 2.40 17.11 28.36
N THR A 37 2.93 17.98 29.23
CA THR A 37 4.21 18.66 29.03
C THR A 37 5.38 17.68 29.01
N ILE A 38 5.40 16.70 29.94
CA ILE A 38 6.47 15.69 30.02
C ILE A 38 6.46 14.81 28.78
N TYR A 39 5.31 14.23 28.42
CA TYR A 39 5.21 13.35 27.25
C TYR A 39 5.49 14.10 25.94
N ALA A 40 5.11 15.38 25.83
CA ALA A 40 5.43 16.20 24.67
C ALA A 40 6.93 16.48 24.55
N ALA A 41 7.61 16.75 25.66
CA ALA A 41 9.06 16.94 25.66
C ALA A 41 9.80 15.66 25.26
N VAL A 42 9.39 14.52 25.81
CA VAL A 42 9.92 13.19 25.49
C VAL A 42 9.67 12.83 24.01
N ALA A 43 8.43 13.01 23.53
CA ALA A 43 8.03 12.81 22.12
C ALA A 43 8.93 13.59 21.15
N ARG A 44 9.15 14.88 21.43
CA ARG A 44 9.93 15.79 20.60
C ARG A 44 11.41 15.40 20.51
N LYS A 45 11.97 14.89 21.60
CA LYS A 45 13.42 14.62 21.70
C LYS A 45 13.80 13.21 21.27
N LEU A 46 12.97 12.20 21.58
CA LEU A 46 13.29 10.79 21.34
C LEU A 46 12.63 10.18 20.11
N TYR A 47 11.51 10.73 19.61
CA TYR A 47 10.72 10.04 18.58
C TYR A 47 10.61 10.88 17.31
N MET A 48 10.37 12.20 17.45
CA MET A 48 10.27 13.11 16.30
C MET A 48 11.48 13.06 15.34
N PRO A 49 12.75 12.97 15.80
CA PRO A 49 13.89 12.89 14.89
C PRO A 49 13.90 11.65 13.98
N HIS A 50 13.18 10.60 14.36
CA HIS A 50 13.11 9.33 13.65
C HIS A 50 11.87 9.21 12.76
N LEU A 51 10.98 10.21 12.77
CA LEU A 51 9.88 10.28 11.82
C LEU A 51 10.46 10.56 10.44
N ALA A 52 10.74 9.50 9.70
CA ALA A 52 11.28 9.57 8.37
C ALA A 52 10.21 10.11 7.39
N PRO A 53 10.65 10.86 6.36
CA PRO A 53 9.77 11.28 5.28
C PRO A 53 9.49 10.08 4.38
N ASP A 54 8.79 9.06 4.87
CA ASP A 54 8.53 7.79 4.15
C ASP A 54 7.80 8.00 2.83
N PHE A 55 7.20 9.18 2.62
CA PHE A 55 6.68 9.64 1.32
C PHE A 55 7.75 9.72 0.22
N ALA A 56 9.03 9.67 0.57
CA ALA A 56 10.15 9.69 -0.37
C ALA A 56 10.46 8.31 -0.97
N TYR A 57 9.87 7.23 -0.46
CA TYR A 57 10.20 5.85 -0.82
C TYR A 57 8.96 5.07 -1.28
N ILE A 58 9.16 4.11 -2.19
CA ILE A 58 8.15 3.15 -2.64
C ILE A 58 8.77 1.76 -2.73
N HIS A 59 7.96 0.69 -2.64
CA HIS A 59 8.42 -0.66 -2.94
C HIS A 59 8.72 -0.82 -4.43
N THR A 60 9.79 -1.56 -4.75
CA THR A 60 10.11 -1.94 -6.12
C THR A 60 9.19 -3.05 -6.62
N SER A 61 8.84 -3.02 -7.90
CA SER A 61 8.10 -4.10 -8.54
C SER A 61 8.48 -4.16 -10.01
N THR A 62 9.07 -5.28 -10.43
CA THR A 62 9.55 -5.49 -11.81
C THR A 62 8.49 -5.23 -12.88
N PHE A 63 7.22 -5.45 -12.56
CA PHE A 63 6.08 -5.18 -13.43
C PHE A 63 5.89 -3.68 -13.76
N TYR A 64 6.35 -2.80 -12.89
CA TYR A 64 6.27 -1.34 -13.05
C TYR A 64 7.60 -0.74 -13.51
N ASP A 65 8.66 -1.53 -13.58
CA ASP A 65 9.96 -1.05 -13.99
C ASP A 65 9.97 -0.72 -15.50
N PRO A 66 10.78 0.26 -15.93
CA PRO A 66 10.89 0.64 -17.34
C PRO A 66 11.16 -0.53 -18.29
N PRO A 67 12.05 -1.51 -18.00
CA PRO A 67 12.31 -2.61 -18.93
C PRO A 67 11.05 -3.42 -19.28
N HIS A 68 10.24 -3.79 -18.28
CA HIS A 68 9.02 -4.59 -18.51
C HIS A 68 8.04 -3.88 -19.44
N PHE A 69 7.83 -2.57 -19.22
CA PHE A 69 6.93 -1.78 -20.05
C PHE A 69 7.52 -1.47 -21.42
N PHE A 70 8.82 -1.15 -21.50
CA PHE A 70 9.47 -0.78 -22.76
C PHE A 70 9.54 -1.96 -23.72
N GLU A 71 9.82 -3.17 -23.24
CA GLU A 71 9.76 -4.38 -24.08
C GLU A 71 8.34 -4.62 -24.64
N ALA A 72 7.31 -4.41 -23.81
CA ALA A 72 5.92 -4.53 -24.26
C ALA A 72 5.57 -3.46 -25.32
N TYR A 73 6.05 -2.23 -25.13
CA TYR A 73 5.87 -1.13 -26.06
C TYR A 73 6.57 -1.40 -27.39
N ASP A 74 7.84 -1.80 -27.36
CA ASP A 74 8.62 -2.03 -28.56
C ASP A 74 8.00 -3.17 -29.41
N GLU A 75 7.41 -4.21 -28.78
CA GLU A 75 6.61 -5.19 -29.51
C GLU A 75 5.28 -4.66 -30.03
N ALA A 76 4.55 -3.86 -29.25
CA ALA A 76 3.30 -3.27 -29.72
C ALA A 76 3.53 -2.36 -30.94
N ASP A 77 4.58 -1.54 -30.89
CA ASP A 77 5.03 -0.68 -31.99
C ASP A 77 5.40 -1.52 -33.23
N ARG A 78 6.25 -2.54 -33.06
CA ARG A 78 6.67 -3.44 -34.15
C ARG A 78 5.49 -4.18 -34.77
N LEU A 79 4.63 -4.78 -33.96
CA LEU A 79 3.53 -5.64 -34.42
C LEU A 79 2.42 -4.87 -35.12
N THR A 80 2.23 -3.60 -34.75
CA THR A 80 1.24 -2.70 -35.34
C THR A 80 1.83 -1.75 -36.37
N ASP A 81 3.10 -1.92 -36.73
CA ASP A 81 3.78 -1.05 -37.70
C ASP A 81 3.64 0.43 -37.30
N ARG A 82 4.15 0.77 -36.11
CA ARG A 82 4.02 2.10 -35.48
C ARG A 82 2.58 2.56 -35.33
N PHE A 83 1.73 1.65 -34.85
CA PHE A 83 0.31 1.90 -34.62
C PHE A 83 -0.48 2.29 -35.88
N THR A 84 -0.02 1.88 -37.07
CA THR A 84 -0.76 2.08 -38.33
C THR A 84 -1.63 0.87 -38.71
N LYS A 85 -1.25 -0.34 -38.29
CA LYS A 85 -2.01 -1.60 -38.46
C LYS A 85 -2.74 -1.95 -37.17
N VAL A 86 -3.94 -1.39 -37.03
CA VAL A 86 -4.69 -1.34 -35.77
C VAL A 86 -6.17 -1.71 -35.95
N ALA A 87 -6.52 -2.39 -37.06
CA ALA A 87 -7.83 -3.00 -37.15
C ALA A 87 -7.98 -4.08 -36.07
N GLU A 88 -9.22 -4.45 -35.73
CA GLU A 88 -9.48 -5.47 -34.70
C GLU A 88 -8.68 -6.76 -34.95
N ALA A 89 -8.58 -7.22 -36.20
CA ALA A 89 -7.79 -8.40 -36.56
C ALA A 89 -6.27 -8.22 -36.36
N ASP A 90 -5.74 -7.01 -36.60
CA ASP A 90 -4.33 -6.70 -36.38
C ASP A 90 -3.99 -6.68 -34.89
N LEU A 91 -4.87 -6.08 -34.08
CA LEU A 91 -4.75 -6.05 -32.62
C LEU A 91 -4.85 -7.46 -32.03
N ALA A 92 -5.79 -8.27 -32.52
CA ALA A 92 -5.92 -9.66 -32.09
C ALA A 92 -4.65 -10.46 -32.42
N ARG A 93 -4.08 -10.28 -33.62
CA ARG A 93 -2.80 -10.88 -34.00
C ARG A 93 -1.66 -10.44 -33.07
N ALA A 94 -1.54 -9.14 -32.80
CA ALA A 94 -0.48 -8.61 -31.95
C ALA A 94 -0.55 -9.15 -30.51
N ILE A 95 -1.75 -9.17 -29.91
CA ILE A 95 -1.98 -9.68 -28.55
C ILE A 95 -1.77 -11.19 -28.50
N THR A 96 -2.08 -11.89 -29.58
CA THR A 96 -1.86 -13.33 -29.68
C THR A 96 -0.36 -13.66 -29.75
N GLU A 97 0.39 -12.94 -30.58
CA GLU A 97 1.83 -13.14 -30.76
C GLU A 97 2.61 -12.74 -29.50
N CYS A 98 2.22 -11.63 -28.87
CA CYS A 98 2.79 -11.14 -27.62
C CYS A 98 1.69 -10.62 -26.69
N PRO A 99 1.17 -11.46 -25.75
CA PRO A 99 0.12 -11.06 -24.81
C PRO A 99 0.47 -9.85 -23.95
N ARG A 100 1.77 -9.62 -23.71
CA ARG A 100 2.26 -8.45 -22.95
C ARG A 100 1.88 -7.13 -23.62
N THR A 101 1.68 -7.09 -24.95
CA THR A 101 1.24 -5.88 -25.66
C THR A 101 -0.12 -5.35 -25.19
N LEU A 102 -0.96 -6.19 -24.57
CA LEU A 102 -2.20 -5.74 -23.92
C LEU A 102 -1.94 -4.62 -22.90
N LEU A 103 -0.80 -4.66 -22.21
CA LEU A 103 -0.39 -3.63 -21.25
C LEU A 103 -0.32 -2.25 -21.90
N VAL A 104 0.26 -2.18 -23.09
CA VAL A 104 0.42 -0.94 -23.87
C VAL A 104 -0.93 -0.45 -24.34
N PHE A 105 -1.73 -1.33 -24.95
CA PHE A 105 -3.04 -0.96 -25.48
C PHE A 105 -3.99 -0.51 -24.36
N ARG A 106 -4.07 -1.24 -23.25
CA ARG A 106 -4.88 -0.82 -22.09
C ARG A 106 -4.42 0.53 -21.54
N THR A 107 -3.11 0.77 -21.49
CA THR A 107 -2.54 2.03 -21.01
C THR A 107 -2.82 3.20 -21.97
N LEU A 108 -2.85 2.96 -23.28
CA LEU A 108 -3.35 3.94 -24.27
C LEU A 108 -4.82 4.28 -24.01
N LEU A 109 -5.66 3.31 -23.68
CA LEU A 109 -7.06 3.57 -23.33
C LEU A 109 -7.21 4.34 -22.00
N GLY A 110 -6.18 4.36 -21.15
CA GLY A 110 -6.25 4.95 -19.81
C GLY A 110 -7.15 4.18 -18.84
N LEU A 111 -7.39 2.89 -19.11
CA LEU A 111 -8.20 2.02 -18.27
C LEU A 111 -7.35 1.27 -17.25
N THR A 112 -7.85 1.09 -16.04
CA THR A 112 -7.30 0.11 -15.09
C THR A 112 -7.59 -1.32 -15.55
N LYS A 113 -6.97 -2.33 -14.92
CA LYS A 113 -7.25 -3.74 -15.23
C LYS A 113 -8.73 -4.09 -15.01
N ASP A 114 -9.32 -3.61 -13.91
CA ASP A 114 -10.72 -3.86 -13.58
C ASP A 114 -11.67 -3.11 -14.52
N GLU A 115 -11.33 -1.87 -14.89
CA GLU A 115 -12.09 -1.13 -15.90
C GLU A 115 -12.02 -1.80 -17.27
N PHE A 116 -10.86 -2.35 -17.66
CA PHE A 116 -10.73 -3.09 -18.91
C PHE A 116 -11.49 -4.43 -18.88
N ALA A 117 -11.47 -5.15 -17.75
CA ALA A 117 -12.28 -6.35 -17.57
C ALA A 117 -13.77 -6.03 -17.73
N HIS A 118 -14.24 -4.95 -17.10
CA HIS A 118 -15.62 -4.49 -17.25
C HIS A 118 -15.94 -4.03 -18.69
N ALA A 119 -15.02 -3.31 -19.34
CA ALA A 119 -15.16 -2.92 -20.74
C ALA A 119 -15.30 -4.14 -21.67
N SER A 120 -14.58 -5.23 -21.37
CA SER A 120 -14.68 -6.48 -22.14
C SER A 120 -16.03 -7.17 -22.00
N LEU A 121 -16.73 -6.99 -20.86
CA LEU A 121 -18.12 -7.44 -20.69
C LEU A 121 -19.07 -6.71 -21.65
N LEU A 122 -18.90 -5.38 -21.77
CA LEU A 122 -19.69 -4.57 -22.70
C LEU A 122 -19.42 -4.95 -24.16
N ALA A 123 -18.15 -5.18 -24.51
CA ALA A 123 -17.76 -5.60 -25.86
C ALA A 123 -18.29 -7.00 -26.21
N ALA A 124 -18.31 -7.91 -25.21
CA ALA A 124 -18.81 -9.27 -25.36
C ALA A 124 -20.33 -9.34 -25.57
N ALA A 125 -21.10 -8.31 -25.20
CA ALA A 125 -22.56 -8.31 -25.31
C ALA A 125 -23.09 -8.53 -26.75
N THR A 126 -22.22 -8.36 -27.76
CA THR A 126 -22.54 -8.54 -29.19
C THR A 126 -21.86 -9.77 -29.80
N THR A 127 -21.28 -10.67 -28.98
CA THR A 127 -20.50 -11.84 -29.44
C THR A 127 -20.69 -13.06 -28.56
N ASP A 128 -20.34 -14.24 -29.06
CA ASP A 128 -20.26 -15.48 -28.25
C ASP A 128 -18.92 -15.64 -27.49
N VAL A 129 -18.03 -14.65 -27.54
CA VAL A 129 -16.73 -14.71 -26.87
C VAL A 129 -16.88 -14.28 -25.41
N ARG A 130 -16.31 -15.05 -24.48
CA ARG A 130 -16.37 -14.72 -23.05
C ARG A 130 -15.55 -13.47 -22.73
N PRO A 131 -16.03 -12.59 -21.84
CA PRO A 131 -15.27 -11.45 -21.36
C PRO A 131 -14.04 -11.89 -20.56
N LEU A 132 -13.09 -10.96 -20.39
CA LEU A 132 -11.87 -11.18 -19.62
C LEU A 132 -12.09 -10.85 -18.14
N SER A 133 -11.50 -11.65 -17.26
CA SER A 133 -11.33 -11.29 -15.86
C SER A 133 -10.08 -10.45 -15.66
N SER A 134 -10.02 -9.67 -14.57
CA SER A 134 -8.82 -8.92 -14.16
C SER A 134 -7.60 -9.82 -13.98
N SER A 135 -7.79 -11.06 -13.51
CA SER A 135 -6.71 -12.05 -13.39
C SER A 135 -6.19 -12.55 -14.74
N GLN A 136 -7.06 -12.69 -15.74
CA GLN A 136 -6.62 -13.05 -17.09
C GLN A 136 -5.83 -11.92 -17.74
N ILE A 137 -6.28 -10.67 -17.56
CA ILE A 137 -5.56 -9.48 -18.03
C ILE A 137 -4.19 -9.39 -17.35
N ASP A 138 -4.12 -9.55 -16.02
CA ASP A 138 -2.85 -9.52 -15.28
C ASP A 138 -1.86 -10.60 -15.78
N ASN A 139 -2.35 -11.83 -16.02
CA ASN A 139 -1.54 -12.90 -16.58
C ASN A 139 -1.02 -12.57 -17.99
N MET A 140 -1.83 -11.95 -18.84
CA MET A 140 -1.39 -11.52 -20.18
C MET A 140 -0.33 -10.43 -20.09
N GLU A 141 -0.53 -9.42 -19.24
CA GLU A 141 0.38 -8.28 -19.07
C GLU A 141 1.70 -8.62 -18.37
N ARG A 142 1.75 -9.74 -17.64
CA ARG A 142 2.97 -10.26 -16.99
C ARG A 142 3.69 -11.33 -17.81
N SER A 143 3.07 -11.83 -18.89
CA SER A 143 3.66 -12.88 -19.73
C SER A 143 4.95 -12.41 -20.41
N ASP A 144 5.89 -13.30 -20.71
CA ASP A 144 7.13 -12.97 -21.44
C ASP A 144 6.88 -12.44 -22.85
N VAL A 145 7.83 -11.68 -23.37
CA VAL A 145 7.85 -11.08 -24.72
C VAL A 145 8.35 -12.13 -25.74
N ALA A 146 7.93 -13.37 -25.56
CA ALA A 146 8.33 -14.49 -26.41
C ALA A 146 7.11 -15.02 -27.17
N PRO A 147 7.26 -15.44 -28.44
CA PRO A 147 6.19 -16.10 -29.17
C PRO A 147 5.68 -17.30 -28.38
N ARG A 148 4.37 -17.33 -28.09
CA ARG A 148 3.75 -18.44 -27.38
C ARG A 148 3.06 -19.40 -28.34
N ALA A 149 3.04 -20.67 -27.95
CA ALA A 149 2.22 -21.66 -28.63
C ALA A 149 0.76 -21.22 -28.60
N MET A 150 0.19 -21.06 -29.78
CA MET A 150 -1.19 -20.64 -30.00
C MET A 150 -2.16 -21.69 -29.45
N THR A 151 -2.91 -21.35 -28.40
CA THR A 151 -4.04 -22.17 -27.93
C THR A 151 -5.35 -21.52 -28.34
N THR A 152 -6.41 -22.33 -28.52
CA THR A 152 -7.76 -21.82 -28.80
C THR A 152 -8.22 -20.82 -27.74
N ARG A 153 -7.84 -21.06 -26.47
CA ARG A 153 -8.13 -20.15 -25.36
C ARG A 153 -7.40 -18.82 -25.49
N ALA A 154 -6.10 -18.84 -25.80
CA ALA A 154 -5.30 -17.62 -25.96
C ALA A 154 -5.84 -16.77 -27.12
N ARG A 155 -6.23 -17.41 -28.22
CA ARG A 155 -6.86 -16.74 -29.35
C ARG A 155 -8.18 -16.05 -28.97
N ALA A 156 -9.09 -16.76 -28.30
CA ALA A 156 -10.35 -16.18 -27.85
C ALA A 156 -10.14 -14.98 -26.89
N GLN A 157 -9.14 -15.07 -26.00
CA GLN A 157 -8.77 -13.97 -25.11
C GLN A 157 -8.23 -12.75 -25.87
N ALA A 158 -7.40 -12.97 -26.89
CA ALA A 158 -6.89 -11.91 -27.74
C ALA A 158 -7.98 -11.26 -28.60
N GLU A 159 -8.93 -12.05 -29.12
CA GLU A 159 -10.07 -11.57 -29.90
C GLU A 159 -10.95 -10.61 -29.07
N ILE A 160 -11.37 -11.01 -27.87
CA ILE A 160 -12.18 -10.11 -27.02
C ILE A 160 -11.40 -8.88 -26.54
N ALA A 161 -10.09 -9.02 -26.26
CA ALA A 161 -9.26 -7.87 -25.92
C ALA A 161 -9.16 -6.87 -27.07
N ALA A 162 -8.89 -7.36 -28.29
CA ALA A 162 -8.79 -6.56 -29.49
C ALA A 162 -10.09 -5.81 -29.81
N LYS A 163 -11.22 -6.52 -29.72
CA LYS A 163 -12.55 -5.89 -29.89
C LYS A 163 -12.80 -4.80 -28.85
N THR A 164 -12.47 -5.06 -27.58
CA THR A 164 -12.60 -4.06 -26.50
C THR A 164 -11.76 -2.81 -26.80
N ILE A 165 -10.53 -2.99 -27.29
CA ILE A 165 -9.64 -1.89 -27.67
C ILE A 165 -10.22 -1.10 -28.85
N ALA A 166 -10.63 -1.80 -29.91
CA ALA A 166 -11.17 -1.18 -31.12
C ALA A 166 -12.44 -0.36 -30.81
N MET A 167 -13.42 -0.95 -30.13
CA MET A 167 -14.66 -0.26 -29.76
C MET A 167 -14.40 0.93 -28.83
N THR A 168 -13.44 0.83 -27.91
CA THR A 168 -13.08 1.94 -27.03
C THR A 168 -12.45 3.09 -27.81
N MET A 169 -11.50 2.79 -28.71
CA MET A 169 -10.78 3.79 -29.50
C MET A 169 -11.66 4.46 -30.56
N ASN A 170 -12.69 3.76 -31.03
CA ASN A 170 -13.71 4.29 -31.93
C ASN A 170 -14.86 5.01 -31.20
N HIS A 171 -14.81 5.14 -29.87
CA HIS A 171 -15.87 5.75 -29.05
C HIS A 171 -17.24 5.04 -29.09
N GLU A 172 -17.25 3.74 -29.39
CA GLU A 172 -18.49 2.95 -29.53
C GLU A 172 -18.93 2.30 -28.21
N LEU A 173 -18.06 2.22 -27.21
CA LEU A 173 -18.28 1.37 -26.04
C LEU A 173 -18.97 2.07 -24.85
N PHE A 174 -18.70 3.36 -24.61
CA PHE A 174 -19.09 4.05 -23.36
C PHE A 174 -20.16 5.14 -23.53
N GLY A 175 -20.57 5.43 -24.77
CA GLY A 175 -21.48 6.54 -25.08
C GLY A 175 -20.87 7.92 -24.84
N GLU A 176 -21.70 8.97 -24.96
CA GLU A 176 -21.27 10.35 -24.68
C GLU A 176 -21.09 10.59 -23.18
N ALA A 177 -20.08 11.38 -22.82
CA ALA A 177 -19.84 11.77 -21.44
C ALA A 177 -20.95 12.73 -20.96
N PRO A 178 -21.53 12.52 -19.75
CA PRO A 178 -22.48 13.46 -19.17
C PRO A 178 -21.89 14.88 -19.01
N PRO A 179 -22.74 15.93 -18.93
CA PRO A 179 -22.28 17.29 -18.69
C PRO A 179 -21.36 17.40 -17.46
N GLY A 180 -20.23 18.08 -17.62
CA GLY A 180 -19.22 18.24 -16.57
C GLY A 180 -18.20 17.10 -16.48
N LEU A 181 -18.37 16.03 -17.25
CA LEU A 181 -17.42 14.92 -17.36
C LEU A 181 -16.75 14.91 -18.74
N ARG A 182 -15.55 14.32 -18.80
CA ARG A 182 -14.79 14.12 -20.04
C ARG A 182 -14.46 12.65 -20.22
N SER A 183 -14.42 12.19 -21.46
CA SER A 183 -13.99 10.82 -21.77
C SER A 183 -12.51 10.66 -21.48
N LYS A 184 -12.10 9.48 -20.99
CA LYS A 184 -10.69 9.12 -20.82
C LYS A 184 -9.91 9.07 -22.15
N GLN A 185 -10.61 9.03 -23.29
CA GLN A 185 -9.99 9.15 -24.62
C GLN A 185 -9.78 10.60 -25.07
N GLN A 186 -10.37 11.59 -24.39
CA GLN A 186 -10.13 13.01 -24.66
C GLN A 186 -8.83 13.48 -24.00
N LYS A 187 -7.71 12.91 -24.46
CA LYS A 187 -6.34 13.24 -24.05
C LYS A 187 -5.45 13.38 -25.29
N PRO A 188 -4.34 14.14 -25.22
CA PRO A 188 -3.56 14.50 -26.41
C PRO A 188 -3.16 13.32 -27.29
N ASP A 189 -2.83 12.17 -26.71
CA ASP A 189 -2.37 10.98 -27.42
C ASP A 189 -3.49 10.09 -28.01
N THR A 190 -4.77 10.34 -27.71
CA THR A 190 -5.90 9.54 -28.23
C THR A 190 -7.10 10.37 -28.71
N GLN A 191 -6.99 11.70 -28.74
CA GLN A 191 -8.13 12.58 -29.07
C GLN A 191 -8.70 12.37 -30.48
N ASN A 192 -7.88 11.93 -31.44
CA ASN A 192 -8.31 11.54 -32.79
C ASN A 192 -8.08 10.04 -33.03
N GLY A 193 -8.20 9.23 -31.97
CA GLY A 193 -8.00 7.80 -32.02
C GLY A 193 -6.56 7.41 -32.39
N TRP A 194 -6.44 6.32 -33.16
CA TRP A 194 -5.17 5.76 -33.59
C TRP A 194 -4.29 6.68 -34.44
N LYS A 195 -4.89 7.63 -35.16
CA LYS A 195 -4.14 8.61 -35.95
C LYS A 195 -3.17 9.38 -35.05
N THR A 196 -3.64 9.90 -33.92
CA THR A 196 -2.79 10.65 -33.01
C THR A 196 -1.84 9.77 -32.21
N VAL A 197 -2.19 8.50 -31.97
CA VAL A 197 -1.23 7.53 -31.40
C VAL A 197 -0.02 7.35 -32.33
N SER A 198 -0.27 7.15 -33.63
CA SER A 198 0.80 6.95 -34.62
C SER A 198 1.65 8.22 -34.85
N GLU A 199 1.02 9.40 -34.87
CA GLU A 199 1.72 10.70 -34.90
C GLU A 199 2.66 10.83 -33.70
N PHE A 200 2.18 10.56 -32.48
CA PHE A 200 3.02 10.60 -31.28
C PHE A 200 4.13 9.55 -31.29
N ALA A 201 3.88 8.36 -31.83
CA ALA A 201 4.91 7.32 -31.95
C ALA A 201 6.02 7.70 -32.95
N SER A 202 5.71 8.54 -33.95
CA SER A 202 6.62 8.84 -35.07
C SER A 202 7.31 10.21 -34.96
N ASP A 203 6.68 11.20 -34.32
CA ASP A 203 7.11 12.61 -34.37
C ASP A 203 8.05 13.01 -33.23
N GLY A 204 8.92 12.09 -32.80
CA GLY A 204 9.95 12.36 -31.79
C GLY A 204 9.43 12.53 -30.35
N VAL A 205 8.14 12.28 -30.10
CA VAL A 205 7.60 12.22 -28.74
C VAL A 205 8.03 10.87 -28.13
N PRO A 206 8.62 10.85 -26.92
CA PRO A 206 8.96 9.60 -26.25
C PRO A 206 7.69 8.95 -25.68
N LEU A 207 6.77 8.52 -26.56
CA LEU A 207 5.45 8.00 -26.20
C LEU A 207 5.55 6.84 -25.20
N LYS A 208 6.55 5.96 -25.34
CA LYS A 208 6.82 4.89 -24.36
C LYS A 208 7.10 5.37 -22.95
N ILE A 209 7.78 6.51 -22.78
CA ILE A 209 8.03 7.11 -21.46
C ILE A 209 6.73 7.66 -20.89
N PHE A 210 5.90 8.34 -21.69
CA PHE A 210 4.61 8.86 -21.23
C PHE A 210 3.63 7.76 -20.85
N LEU A 211 3.58 6.68 -21.62
CA LEU A 211 2.75 5.52 -21.30
C LEU A 211 3.30 4.76 -20.09
N HIS A 212 4.61 4.62 -19.95
CA HIS A 212 5.22 4.06 -18.73
C HIS A 212 4.85 4.90 -17.50
N GLN A 213 4.97 6.22 -17.56
CA GLN A 213 4.55 7.11 -16.45
C GLN A 213 3.07 6.94 -16.11
N ARG A 214 2.21 6.72 -17.12
CA ARG A 214 0.78 6.44 -16.92
C ARG A 214 0.53 5.07 -16.29
N HIS A 215 1.34 4.06 -16.60
CA HIS A 215 1.29 2.73 -15.99
C HIS A 215 1.82 2.76 -14.54
N TYR A 216 2.98 3.39 -14.34
CA TYR A 216 3.70 3.54 -13.08
C TYR A 216 2.93 4.38 -12.07
N GLY A 217 2.43 5.54 -12.51
CA GLY A 217 1.73 6.50 -11.66
C GLY A 217 0.21 6.44 -11.74
N GLY A 218 -0.38 5.63 -12.63
CA GLY A 218 -1.82 5.59 -12.90
C GLY A 218 -2.36 6.86 -13.59
N ALA A 219 -3.11 6.74 -14.69
CA ALA A 219 -3.66 7.86 -15.46
C ALA A 219 -4.52 8.87 -14.66
N PHE A 220 -4.97 8.47 -13.46
CA PHE A 220 -5.85 9.25 -12.58
C PHE A 220 -5.42 9.18 -11.11
N ARG A 221 -4.26 8.60 -10.76
CA ARG A 221 -3.92 8.34 -9.36
C ARG A 221 -3.83 9.63 -8.54
N GLN A 222 -3.32 10.73 -9.08
CA GLN A 222 -3.35 12.03 -8.37
C GLN A 222 -4.78 12.57 -8.17
N VAL A 223 -5.69 12.35 -9.12
CA VAL A 223 -7.10 12.75 -9.01
C VAL A 223 -7.87 11.82 -8.05
N LEU A 224 -7.51 10.53 -8.00
CA LEU A 224 -8.07 9.51 -7.10
C LEU A 224 -7.51 9.62 -5.68
N ASP A 225 -6.22 9.90 -5.51
CA ASP A 225 -5.53 10.14 -4.23
C ASP A 225 -5.99 11.47 -3.60
N ALA A 226 -6.37 12.46 -4.42
CA ALA A 226 -7.10 13.64 -3.95
C ALA A 226 -8.50 13.28 -3.37
N THR A 227 -8.95 12.03 -3.53
CA THR A 227 -10.26 11.55 -3.09
C THR A 227 -10.26 10.25 -2.25
N SER A 228 -9.12 9.63 -1.90
CA SER A 228 -9.15 8.37 -1.11
C SER A 228 -7.81 7.92 -0.47
N THR A 229 -7.91 7.29 0.70
CA THR A 229 -6.87 6.88 1.67
C THR A 229 -6.30 5.46 1.45
N GLN A 230 -5.07 5.32 0.94
CA GLN A 230 -4.32 4.04 0.87
C GLN A 230 -2.82 4.18 1.17
N ARG A 231 -2.48 4.61 2.39
CA ARG A 231 -1.08 4.75 2.85
C ARG A 231 -0.73 3.83 4.04
N GLY A 232 -1.62 2.93 4.44
CA GLY A 232 -1.46 2.07 5.63
C GLY A 232 -0.46 0.92 5.46
N ASN A 233 -0.50 0.24 4.31
CA ASN A 233 0.15 -1.06 4.12
C ASN A 233 1.68 -1.04 4.28
N LEU A 234 2.36 0.03 3.86
CA LEU A 234 3.82 0.13 3.91
C LEU A 234 4.43 -0.11 5.31
N ILE A 235 3.75 0.36 6.37
CA ILE A 235 4.25 0.20 7.74
C ILE A 235 4.02 -1.22 8.24
N GLU A 236 2.86 -1.79 7.93
CA GLU A 236 2.51 -3.14 8.35
C GLU A 236 3.39 -4.18 7.67
N ASP A 237 3.66 -4.02 6.36
CA ASP A 237 4.52 -4.94 5.60
C ASP A 237 5.94 -4.99 6.21
N ALA A 238 6.51 -3.84 6.59
CA ALA A 238 7.82 -3.80 7.25
C ALA A 238 7.85 -4.48 8.63
N VAL A 239 6.75 -4.41 9.39
CA VAL A 239 6.62 -5.10 10.68
C VAL A 239 6.53 -6.61 10.47
N GLU A 240 5.76 -7.05 9.49
CA GLU A 240 5.63 -8.46 9.11
C GLU A 240 6.98 -9.05 8.66
N ASP A 241 7.72 -8.33 7.83
CA ASP A 241 9.06 -8.73 7.40
C ASP A 241 10.02 -8.87 8.60
N LEU A 242 10.05 -7.89 9.50
CA LEU A 242 10.90 -7.96 10.70
C LEU A 242 10.58 -9.19 11.56
N PHE A 243 9.31 -9.49 11.80
CA PHE A 243 8.93 -10.65 12.60
C PHE A 243 9.25 -11.97 11.91
N THR A 244 9.03 -12.04 10.59
CA THR A 244 9.35 -13.22 9.78
C THR A 244 10.84 -13.50 9.78
N GLU A 245 11.68 -12.49 9.49
CA GLU A 245 13.15 -12.61 9.48
C GLU A 245 13.72 -13.06 10.83
N ASN A 246 13.10 -12.63 11.92
CA ASN A 246 13.54 -12.97 13.28
C ASN A 246 12.82 -14.19 13.87
N ARG A 247 11.95 -14.86 13.08
CA ARG A 247 11.16 -16.03 13.47
C ARG A 247 10.42 -15.80 14.79
N ILE A 248 9.72 -14.67 14.88
CA ILE A 248 8.85 -14.32 16.01
C ILE A 248 7.42 -14.78 15.68
N PRO A 249 6.68 -15.43 16.59
CA PRO A 249 5.29 -15.80 16.34
C PRO A 249 4.34 -14.59 16.43
N PHE A 250 3.57 -14.35 15.36
CA PHE A 250 2.60 -13.27 15.29
C PHE A 250 1.36 -13.66 14.47
N ILE A 251 0.30 -12.89 14.61
CA ILE A 251 -0.84 -12.85 13.68
C ILE A 251 -0.97 -11.42 13.18
N ARG A 252 -0.88 -11.23 11.86
CA ARG A 252 -1.25 -9.98 11.18
C ARG A 252 -2.77 -9.95 11.02
N THR A 253 -3.40 -8.89 11.51
CA THR A 253 -4.86 -8.77 11.48
C THR A 253 -5.34 -8.39 10.08
N GLY A 254 -6.17 -9.25 9.50
CA GLY A 254 -6.90 -9.04 8.26
C GLY A 254 -8.41 -9.05 8.48
N SER A 255 -9.19 -8.83 7.42
CA SER A 255 -10.66 -8.85 7.47
C SER A 255 -11.26 -10.21 7.82
N HIS A 256 -10.50 -11.31 7.69
CA HIS A 256 -11.00 -12.68 7.81
C HIS A 256 -10.58 -13.40 9.10
N ASN A 257 -9.64 -12.84 9.88
CA ASN A 257 -9.08 -13.51 11.07
C ASN A 257 -9.29 -12.72 12.40
N GLN A 258 -10.09 -11.65 12.39
CA GLN A 258 -10.37 -10.89 13.64
C GLN A 258 -11.09 -11.74 14.70
N ALA A 259 -11.98 -12.63 14.26
CA ALA A 259 -12.70 -13.54 15.16
C ALA A 259 -11.74 -14.52 15.85
N GLU A 260 -10.72 -15.00 15.14
CA GLU A 260 -9.68 -15.88 15.71
C GLU A 260 -8.91 -15.16 16.82
N ILE A 261 -8.48 -13.91 16.60
CA ILE A 261 -7.75 -13.13 17.60
C ILE A 261 -8.60 -12.91 18.86
N ALA A 262 -9.89 -12.64 18.68
CA ALA A 262 -10.82 -12.47 19.78
C ALA A 262 -11.08 -13.77 20.55
N GLU A 263 -11.21 -14.91 19.86
CA GLU A 263 -11.45 -16.22 20.50
C GLU A 263 -10.19 -16.76 21.19
N ARG A 264 -9.04 -16.67 20.54
CA ARG A 264 -7.77 -17.26 20.99
C ARG A 264 -7.12 -16.46 22.12
N PHE A 265 -7.15 -15.13 22.05
CA PHE A 265 -6.44 -14.26 22.98
C PHE A 265 -7.37 -13.37 23.82
N GLU A 266 -8.68 -13.59 23.70
CA GLU A 266 -9.71 -12.79 24.35
C GLU A 266 -9.66 -11.29 24.01
N VAL A 267 -9.05 -10.87 22.90
CA VAL A 267 -8.96 -9.46 22.52
C VAL A 267 -10.33 -8.96 22.04
N LYS A 268 -10.95 -8.05 22.80
CA LYS A 268 -12.33 -7.57 22.62
C LYS A 268 -12.43 -6.23 21.89
N VAL A 269 -11.32 -5.51 21.75
CA VAL A 269 -11.31 -4.25 21.00
C VAL A 269 -11.58 -4.53 19.52
N THR A 270 -12.54 -3.81 18.94
CA THR A 270 -12.91 -3.95 17.52
C THR A 270 -12.67 -2.62 16.77
N PRO A 271 -12.07 -2.65 15.57
CA PRO A 271 -11.34 -3.80 14.99
C PRO A 271 -10.20 -4.27 15.91
N ALA A 272 -9.69 -5.48 15.71
CA ALA A 272 -8.51 -5.99 16.43
C ALA A 272 -7.26 -5.10 16.15
N PRO A 273 -6.22 -5.13 17.01
CA PRO A 273 -4.97 -4.43 16.73
C PRO A 273 -4.33 -4.94 15.43
N ASP A 274 -3.52 -4.13 14.73
CA ASP A 274 -2.93 -4.52 13.45
C ASP A 274 -2.09 -5.81 13.54
N PHE A 275 -1.43 -6.06 14.68
CA PHE A 275 -0.77 -7.33 14.99
C PHE A 275 -0.99 -7.77 16.44
N VAL A 276 -0.99 -9.09 16.64
CA VAL A 276 -0.81 -9.71 17.96
C VAL A 276 0.42 -10.62 17.93
N VAL A 277 1.21 -10.59 19.00
CA VAL A 277 2.43 -11.39 19.18
C VAL A 277 2.19 -12.35 20.33
N PHE A 278 2.56 -13.61 20.17
CA PHE A 278 2.26 -14.66 21.14
C PHE A 278 3.44 -15.63 21.28
N ASP A 279 3.38 -16.47 22.30
CA ASP A 279 4.34 -17.56 22.50
C ASP A 279 3.71 -18.88 22.08
N ARG A 280 4.37 -19.63 21.20
CA ARG A 280 3.84 -20.90 20.69
C ARG A 280 3.86 -22.02 21.72
N ALA A 281 4.70 -21.92 22.75
CA ALA A 281 4.84 -22.97 23.75
C ALA A 281 3.59 -23.09 24.64
N ASP A 282 2.97 -21.97 24.99
CA ASP A 282 1.82 -21.89 25.88
C ASP A 282 0.59 -21.18 25.28
N ASP A 283 0.70 -20.76 24.02
CA ASP A 283 -0.28 -19.98 23.26
C ASP A 283 -0.73 -18.67 23.92
N SER A 284 0.10 -18.11 24.79
CA SER A 284 -0.26 -16.88 25.50
C SER A 284 0.08 -15.62 24.71
N LEU A 285 -0.81 -14.63 24.76
CA LEU A 285 -0.60 -13.30 24.19
C LEU A 285 0.56 -12.60 24.90
N LYS A 286 1.55 -12.16 24.14
CA LYS A 286 2.74 -11.47 24.66
C LYS A 286 2.76 -9.98 24.33
N ALA A 287 2.16 -9.53 23.23
CA ALA A 287 2.03 -8.11 22.91
C ALA A 287 0.92 -7.81 21.88
N MET A 288 0.48 -6.56 21.85
CA MET A 288 -0.37 -5.99 20.79
C MET A 288 0.37 -4.86 20.08
N LEU A 289 0.20 -4.76 18.76
CA LEU A 289 0.85 -3.77 17.91
C LEU A 289 -0.17 -3.02 17.05
N GLU A 290 -0.01 -1.70 16.95
CA GLU A 290 -0.81 -0.86 16.07
C GLU A 290 0.10 -0.02 15.16
N CYS A 291 -0.14 -0.10 13.85
CA CYS A 291 0.57 0.62 12.80
C CYS A 291 -0.27 1.81 12.33
N LYS A 292 0.32 3.02 12.29
CA LYS A 292 -0.41 4.21 11.82
C LYS A 292 0.47 5.17 11.01
N GLY A 293 0.16 5.25 9.72
CA GLY A 293 0.73 6.23 8.79
C GLY A 293 -0.15 7.47 8.58
N THR A 294 0.41 8.68 8.64
CA THR A 294 -0.29 9.92 8.21
C THR A 294 0.67 11.09 7.99
N ASN A 295 0.38 11.91 6.98
CA ASN A 295 1.09 13.17 6.72
C ASN A 295 0.28 14.41 7.15
N ASN A 296 -0.96 14.23 7.64
CA ASN A 296 -1.82 15.31 8.12
C ASN A 296 -1.90 15.26 9.65
N GLY A 297 -1.62 16.39 10.31
CA GLY A 297 -1.63 16.48 11.77
C GLY A 297 -3.00 16.35 12.43
N GLY A 298 -4.07 16.82 11.78
CA GLY A 298 -5.45 16.59 12.26
C GLY A 298 -5.80 15.11 12.24
N THR A 299 -5.50 14.43 11.13
CA THR A 299 -5.67 12.98 11.01
C THR A 299 -4.79 12.21 12.01
N ALA A 300 -3.59 12.71 12.34
CA ALA A 300 -2.73 12.10 13.37
C ALA A 300 -3.38 12.16 14.75
N ARG A 301 -3.99 13.30 15.12
CA ARG A 301 -4.75 13.44 16.37
C ARG A 301 -5.88 12.42 16.45
N ASP A 302 -6.66 12.27 15.37
CA ASP A 302 -7.77 11.32 15.36
C ASP A 302 -7.28 9.87 15.48
N LYS A 303 -6.19 9.53 14.78
CA LYS A 303 -5.55 8.21 14.86
C LYS A 303 -4.93 7.92 16.24
N ALA A 304 -4.48 8.93 16.97
CA ALA A 304 -3.91 8.75 18.30
C ALA A 304 -4.93 8.20 19.31
N LEU A 305 -6.23 8.50 19.14
CA LEU A 305 -7.31 8.02 20.02
C LEU A 305 -7.40 6.50 20.07
N ARG A 306 -7.00 5.82 18.98
CA ARG A 306 -6.98 4.36 18.90
C ARG A 306 -6.09 3.71 19.98
N PHE A 307 -4.97 4.35 20.33
CA PHE A 307 -4.07 3.85 21.36
C PHE A 307 -4.66 3.90 22.76
N VAL A 308 -5.63 4.79 23.02
CA VAL A 308 -6.33 4.84 24.32
C VAL A 308 -7.17 3.59 24.53
N SER A 309 -7.93 3.18 23.51
CA SER A 309 -8.74 1.96 23.54
C SER A 309 -7.87 0.72 23.68
N LEU A 310 -6.79 0.63 22.90
CA LEU A 310 -5.84 -0.49 22.96
C LEU A 310 -5.10 -0.56 24.29
N ARG A 311 -4.78 0.58 24.92
CA ARG A 311 -4.16 0.61 26.25
C ARG A 311 -5.09 0.08 27.33
N SER A 312 -6.37 0.48 27.27
CA SER A 312 -7.39 -0.03 28.19
C SER A 312 -7.49 -1.55 28.06
N GLU A 313 -7.46 -2.05 26.83
CA GLU A 313 -7.48 -3.48 26.55
C GLU A 313 -6.22 -4.21 27.01
N ALA A 314 -5.05 -3.64 26.76
CA ALA A 314 -3.77 -4.15 27.25
C ALA A 314 -3.77 -4.28 28.78
N THR A 315 -4.31 -3.28 29.49
CA THR A 315 -4.44 -3.31 30.95
C THR A 315 -5.37 -4.43 31.41
N ARG A 316 -6.50 -4.65 30.72
CA ARG A 316 -7.45 -5.74 31.01
C ARG A 316 -6.80 -7.12 30.81
N LEU A 317 -5.94 -7.24 29.80
CA LEU A 317 -5.19 -8.45 29.48
C LEU A 317 -3.88 -8.52 30.28
N ASN A 318 -3.95 -8.28 31.58
CA ASN A 318 -2.82 -8.37 32.51
C ASN A 318 -1.60 -7.49 32.16
N GLY A 319 -1.84 -6.34 31.53
CA GLY A 319 -0.78 -5.38 31.21
C GLY A 319 0.15 -5.82 30.07
N VAL A 320 -0.37 -6.58 29.10
CA VAL A 320 0.39 -6.92 27.88
C VAL A 320 0.97 -5.64 27.23
N PRO A 321 2.25 -5.64 26.82
CA PRO A 321 2.83 -4.52 26.10
C PRO A 321 2.00 -4.11 24.87
N LEU A 322 1.67 -2.81 24.81
CA LEU A 322 1.15 -2.15 23.62
C LEU A 322 2.28 -1.40 22.92
N ILE A 323 2.47 -1.68 21.64
CA ILE A 323 3.51 -1.07 20.81
C ILE A 323 2.86 -0.29 19.66
N GLY A 324 3.38 0.91 19.39
CA GLY A 324 2.99 1.73 18.25
C GLY A 324 4.09 1.80 17.20
N VAL A 325 3.75 1.55 15.94
CA VAL A 325 4.65 1.78 14.80
C VAL A 325 4.07 2.89 13.94
N LEU A 326 4.74 4.04 13.91
CA LEU A 326 4.23 5.27 13.33
C LEU A 326 5.04 5.67 12.10
N GLY A 327 4.35 6.19 11.09
CA GLY A 327 4.98 6.74 9.89
C GLY A 327 4.31 8.03 9.43
N GLY A 328 5.09 8.86 8.75
CA GLY A 328 4.62 10.12 8.16
C GLY A 328 4.65 11.34 9.09
N ILE A 329 4.70 12.51 8.46
CA ILE A 329 4.97 13.80 9.11
C ILE A 329 3.79 14.36 9.92
N GLY A 330 2.60 13.77 9.81
CA GLY A 330 1.44 14.20 10.58
C GLY A 330 1.67 14.08 12.10
N TRP A 331 2.52 13.13 12.50
CA TRP A 331 2.92 12.92 13.89
C TRP A 331 3.84 14.02 14.44
N ALA A 332 4.33 14.95 13.63
CA ALA A 332 5.01 16.15 14.11
C ALA A 332 4.08 17.07 14.94
N ARG A 333 2.77 16.83 14.89
CA ARG A 333 1.80 17.39 15.84
C ARG A 333 1.96 16.71 17.21
N ILE A 334 2.78 17.31 18.07
CA ILE A 334 3.25 16.64 19.29
C ILE A 334 2.18 16.55 20.38
N ASN A 335 1.63 17.69 20.82
CA ASN A 335 0.92 17.78 22.10
C ASN A 335 -0.36 16.91 22.18
N ASP A 336 -1.08 16.79 21.07
CA ASP A 336 -2.37 16.11 20.99
C ASP A 336 -2.40 14.98 19.95
N ALA A 337 -1.25 14.59 19.38
CA ALA A 337 -1.15 13.35 18.59
C ALA A 337 -0.02 12.44 19.08
N LEU A 338 1.25 12.81 18.90
CA LEU A 338 2.37 11.92 19.24
C LEU A 338 2.54 11.69 20.75
N ALA A 339 2.42 12.74 21.58
CA ALA A 339 2.59 12.63 23.03
C ALA A 339 1.54 11.69 23.69
N PRO A 340 0.25 11.72 23.31
CA PRO A 340 -0.72 10.69 23.71
C PRO A 340 -0.29 9.26 23.37
N VAL A 341 0.25 9.01 22.17
CA VAL A 341 0.71 7.66 21.78
C VAL A 341 1.91 7.22 22.64
N VAL A 342 2.87 8.11 22.88
CA VAL A 342 4.00 7.84 23.79
C VAL A 342 3.51 7.51 25.20
N ARG A 343 2.54 8.25 25.73
CA ARG A 343 1.91 7.94 27.02
C ARG A 343 1.27 6.55 27.02
N ASP A 344 0.47 6.25 26.00
CA ASP A 344 -0.40 5.08 26.02
C ASP A 344 0.32 3.76 25.69
N THR A 345 1.48 3.85 25.05
CA THR A 345 2.42 2.73 24.80
C THR A 345 3.53 2.64 25.84
N GLU A 346 3.54 3.55 26.83
CA GLU A 346 4.62 3.73 27.79
C GLU A 346 6.00 3.95 27.13
N GLY A 347 5.99 4.60 25.97
CA GLY A 347 7.17 4.90 25.16
C GLY A 347 7.55 3.83 24.15
N ARG A 348 6.81 2.73 24.01
CA ARG A 348 7.06 1.72 22.98
C ARG A 348 6.56 2.19 21.61
N VAL A 349 7.18 3.24 21.11
CA VAL A 349 6.87 3.85 19.81
C VAL A 349 8.07 3.71 18.90
N PHE A 350 7.86 3.11 17.74
CA PHE A 350 8.86 2.89 16.71
C PHE A 350 8.43 3.54 15.39
N THR A 351 9.39 3.72 14.50
CA THR A 351 9.22 4.20 13.12
C THR A 351 9.91 3.20 12.20
N LEU A 352 9.76 3.32 10.89
CA LEU A 352 10.53 2.47 9.97
C LEU A 352 12.04 2.57 10.21
N SER A 353 12.54 3.77 10.53
CA SER A 353 13.97 3.99 10.78
C SER A 353 14.49 3.39 12.11
N THR A 354 13.59 3.11 13.06
CA THR A 354 13.92 2.55 14.38
C THR A 354 13.27 1.19 14.60
N LEU A 355 12.76 0.56 13.54
CA LEU A 355 11.93 -0.63 13.65
C LEU A 355 12.70 -1.80 14.26
N THR A 356 13.98 -1.98 13.90
CA THR A 356 14.83 -3.04 14.46
C THR A 356 15.08 -2.88 15.95
N ASP A 357 15.06 -1.65 16.50
CA ASP A 357 15.22 -1.41 17.94
C ASP A 357 14.08 -2.03 18.76
N MET A 358 12.92 -2.27 18.13
CA MET A 358 11.78 -2.96 18.74
C MET A 358 12.18 -4.32 19.29
N LEU A 359 13.09 -5.03 18.63
CA LEU A 359 13.56 -6.36 19.05
C LEU A 359 14.29 -6.34 20.40
N GLN A 360 14.74 -5.18 20.87
CA GLN A 360 15.39 -5.02 22.18
C GLN A 360 14.37 -4.86 23.33
N VAL A 361 13.09 -4.70 23.02
CA VAL A 361 12.03 -4.41 23.99
C VAL A 361 11.23 -5.66 24.31
N GLN A 362 10.93 -5.89 25.58
CA GLN A 362 10.05 -6.99 25.99
C GLN A 362 8.68 -6.89 25.27
N PRO A 363 8.17 -7.99 24.68
CA PRO A 363 8.61 -9.38 24.88
C PRO A 363 9.61 -9.93 23.85
N PHE A 364 10.05 -9.14 22.87
CA PHE A 364 10.72 -9.65 21.67
C PHE A 364 12.02 -10.42 21.92
N PRO A 365 12.92 -10.02 22.85
CA PRO A 365 14.16 -10.77 23.08
C PRO A 365 13.96 -12.26 23.41
N SER A 366 12.85 -12.63 24.06
CA SER A 366 12.55 -14.03 24.40
C SER A 366 11.80 -14.78 23.29
N LEU A 367 11.34 -14.10 22.24
CA LEU A 367 10.54 -14.68 21.16
C LEU A 367 11.32 -14.84 19.86
N ILE A 368 12.53 -14.28 19.76
CA ILE A 368 13.37 -14.45 18.57
C ILE A 368 13.70 -15.94 18.40
N GLY A 369 13.44 -16.47 17.21
CA GLY A 369 13.78 -17.84 16.86
C GLY A 369 12.79 -18.91 17.32
N THR A 370 11.62 -18.53 17.85
CA THR A 370 10.63 -19.47 18.40
C THR A 370 9.53 -19.86 17.41
N ALA A 371 9.44 -19.19 16.26
CA ALA A 371 8.64 -19.65 15.12
C ALA A 371 9.41 -20.69 14.27
N ASP A 372 8.64 -21.52 13.56
CA ASP A 372 9.18 -22.52 12.63
C ASP A 372 9.93 -21.83 11.46
N PRO A 373 10.95 -22.48 10.86
CA PRO A 373 11.71 -21.95 9.73
C PRO A 373 10.88 -21.70 8.48
#